data_AF-A0A920RJP0-F1
#
_entry.id   AF-A0A920RJP0-F1
#
_cell.length_a   1.000
_cell.length_b   1.000
_cell.length_c   1.000
_cell.angle_alpha   90.00
_cell.angle_beta   90.00
_cell.angle_gamma   90.00
#
_symmetry.space_group_name_H-M   'P 1'
#
loop_
_entity.id
_entity.type
_entity.pdbx_description
1 polymer ?
#
loop_
_entity_poly.entity_id
_entity_poly.type
_entity_poly.pdbx_seq_one_letter_code
_entity_poly.pdbx_strand_id
1 'polypeptide(L)'
;MYLMYRQYLSGLLGLPPKDLDMSSISSALNNYHNKTAPNVAMFLGHGPIRVGAVGMEDVPLRGEVLKHAVRTMEESFEQGACGFATGLSYYPNSFSDSEELVQSAKWPLATTRHSLFIPEITTLTVLILVVALKRRWRSDDVRA
;
A
#
# COMPACT_ATOMS: atom_id res chain seq x y z
N MET A 1 1.49 7.65 -11.92
CA MET A 1 2.26 6.91 -10.90
C MET A 1 2.63 5.49 -11.33
N TYR A 2 1.67 4.58 -11.55
CA TYR A 2 1.92 3.15 -11.78
C TYR A 2 2.95 2.82 -12.88
N LEU A 3 2.85 3.45 -14.06
CA LEU A 3 3.73 3.15 -15.19
C LEU A 3 5.21 3.40 -14.90
N MET A 4 5.52 4.45 -14.13
CA MET A 4 6.88 4.73 -13.67
C MET A 4 7.32 3.69 -12.64
N TYR A 5 6.46 3.39 -11.65
CA TYR A 5 6.79 2.48 -10.55
C TYR A 5 7.02 1.03 -11.02
N ARG A 6 6.25 0.54 -12.01
CA ARG A 6 6.49 -0.77 -12.63
C ARG A 6 7.80 -0.84 -13.40
N GLN A 7 8.26 0.26 -13.99
CA GLN A 7 9.56 0.31 -14.67
C GLN A 7 10.69 0.30 -13.65
N TYR A 8 10.56 1.13 -12.62
CA TYR A 8 11.53 1.22 -11.53
C TYR A 8 11.75 -0.13 -10.83
N LEU A 9 10.68 -0.87 -10.52
CA LEU A 9 10.76 -2.18 -9.87
C LEU A 9 10.96 -3.36 -10.85
N SER A 10 11.12 -3.10 -12.15
CA SER A 10 11.11 -4.17 -13.16
C SER A 10 12.27 -5.15 -13.05
N GLY A 11 13.43 -4.70 -12.55
CA GLY A 11 14.57 -5.58 -12.30
C GLY A 11 14.33 -6.60 -11.18
N LEU A 12 13.43 -6.29 -10.24
CA LEU A 12 13.11 -7.16 -9.10
C LEU A 12 11.85 -7.99 -9.34
N LEU A 13 10.82 -7.40 -9.96
CA LEU A 13 9.46 -7.97 -10.05
C LEU A 13 9.06 -8.38 -11.45
N GLY A 14 9.93 -8.15 -12.44
CA GLY A 14 9.57 -8.24 -13.84
C GLY A 14 8.66 -7.10 -14.28
N LEU A 15 8.06 -7.23 -15.46
CA LEU A 15 7.26 -6.18 -16.07
C LEU A 15 5.77 -6.55 -16.06
N PRO A 16 4.99 -6.11 -15.06
CA PRO A 16 3.55 -6.37 -15.04
C PRO A 16 2.83 -5.66 -16.20
N PRO A 17 1.62 -6.10 -16.60
CA PRO A 17 0.85 -5.49 -17.69
C PRO A 17 0.64 -3.97 -17.51
N LYS A 18 0.65 -3.21 -18.60
CA LYS A 18 0.56 -1.74 -18.55
C LYS A 18 -0.86 -1.22 -18.28
N ASP A 19 -1.84 -2.05 -18.54
CA ASP A 19 -3.28 -1.80 -18.53
C ASP A 19 -3.94 -2.06 -17.15
N LEU A 20 -3.15 -2.36 -16.12
CA LEU A 20 -3.66 -2.47 -14.76
C LEU A 20 -4.01 -1.10 -14.19
N ASP A 21 -5.23 -0.97 -13.69
CA ASP A 21 -5.63 0.20 -12.91
C ASP A 21 -5.17 0.04 -11.46
N MET A 22 -4.13 0.79 -11.11
CA MET A 22 -3.55 0.86 -9.76
C MET A 22 -3.70 2.27 -9.17
N SER A 23 -4.74 3.01 -9.60
CA SER A 23 -5.00 4.38 -9.15
C SER A 23 -5.52 4.46 -7.71
N SER A 24 -6.16 3.40 -7.23
CA SER A 24 -6.77 3.30 -5.91
C SER A 24 -6.71 1.86 -5.40
N ILE A 25 -6.89 1.63 -4.09
CA ILE A 25 -6.96 0.27 -3.54
C ILE A 25 -8.16 -0.49 -4.12
N SER A 26 -9.30 0.18 -4.28
CA SER A 26 -10.50 -0.44 -4.86
C SER A 26 -10.27 -0.86 -6.32
N SER A 27 -9.65 0.00 -7.14
CA SER A 27 -9.25 -0.33 -8.51
C SER A 27 -8.27 -1.50 -8.55
N ALA A 28 -7.28 -1.48 -7.67
CA ALA A 28 -6.29 -2.54 -7.59
C ALA A 28 -6.92 -3.89 -7.21
N LEU A 29 -7.87 -3.91 -6.26
CA LEU A 29 -8.66 -5.10 -5.90
C LEU A 29 -9.54 -5.59 -7.06
N ASN A 30 -10.12 -4.70 -7.87
CA ASN A 30 -10.93 -5.05 -9.04
C ASN A 30 -10.13 -5.76 -10.15
N ASN A 31 -8.80 -5.61 -10.17
CA ASN A 31 -7.96 -6.42 -11.06
C ASN A 31 -7.97 -7.91 -10.69
N TYR A 32 -8.32 -8.26 -9.45
CA TYR A 32 -8.33 -9.63 -8.93
C TYR A 32 -9.73 -10.19 -8.65
N HIS A 33 -10.73 -9.32 -8.46
CA HIS A 33 -12.10 -9.73 -8.14
C HIS A 33 -12.66 -10.73 -9.16
N ASN A 34 -13.03 -11.93 -8.68
CA ASN A 34 -13.49 -13.07 -9.49
C ASN A 34 -12.54 -13.50 -10.63
N LYS A 35 -11.26 -13.12 -10.56
CA LYS A 35 -10.23 -13.44 -11.57
C LYS A 35 -9.12 -14.33 -11.02
N THR A 36 -9.10 -14.58 -9.70
CA THR A 36 -8.12 -15.43 -9.02
C THR A 36 -8.81 -16.51 -8.19
N ALA A 37 -8.19 -17.68 -8.08
CA ALA A 37 -8.68 -18.76 -7.23
C ALA A 37 -8.64 -18.45 -5.72
N PRO A 38 -7.57 -17.83 -5.17
CA PRO A 38 -7.56 -17.42 -3.76
C PRO A 38 -8.27 -16.08 -3.54
N ASN A 39 -8.63 -15.84 -2.27
CA ASN A 39 -8.99 -14.51 -1.79
C ASN A 39 -7.77 -13.58 -1.85
N VAL A 40 -8.01 -12.31 -2.12
CA VAL A 40 -6.96 -11.29 -2.20
C VAL A 40 -7.22 -10.22 -1.14
N ALA A 41 -6.21 -9.97 -0.31
CA ALA A 41 -6.15 -8.86 0.62
C ALA A 41 -5.06 -7.91 0.14
N MET A 42 -5.30 -6.60 0.21
CA MET A 42 -4.33 -5.61 -0.25
C MET A 42 -3.87 -4.75 0.92
N PHE A 43 -2.56 -4.55 1.00
CA PHE A 43 -1.95 -3.66 1.97
C PHE A 43 -1.61 -2.35 1.27
N LEU A 44 -1.79 -1.25 1.98
CA LEU A 44 -1.25 0.02 1.56
C LEU A 44 0.27 -0.02 1.72
N GLY A 45 1.00 0.27 0.63
CA GLY A 45 2.45 0.40 0.69
C GLY A 45 2.88 1.84 0.86
N HIS A 46 3.92 2.03 1.66
CA HIS A 46 4.58 3.32 1.86
C HIS A 46 5.18 3.92 0.58
N GLY A 47 5.78 3.06 -0.28
CA GLY A 47 6.36 3.48 -1.56
C GLY A 47 5.39 4.23 -2.47
N PRO A 48 4.25 3.63 -2.85
CA PRO A 48 3.22 4.33 -3.63
C PRO A 48 2.74 5.64 -3.00
N ILE A 49 2.59 5.71 -1.66
CA ILE A 49 2.21 6.95 -0.98
C ILE A 49 3.28 8.03 -1.17
N ARG A 50 4.56 7.72 -0.94
CA ARG A 50 5.66 8.69 -1.15
C ARG A 50 5.80 9.10 -2.60
N VAL A 51 5.73 8.15 -3.52
CA VAL A 51 5.80 8.45 -4.97
C VAL A 51 4.62 9.31 -5.41
N GLY A 52 3.43 9.10 -4.83
CA GLY A 52 2.28 9.97 -5.08
C GLY A 52 2.45 11.39 -4.54
N ALA A 53 3.10 11.53 -3.38
CA ALA A 53 3.24 12.82 -2.70
C ALA A 53 4.41 13.68 -3.22
N VAL A 54 5.58 13.07 -3.45
CA VAL A 54 6.82 13.77 -3.83
C VAL A 54 7.55 13.12 -5.00
N GLY A 55 6.99 12.08 -5.62
CA GLY A 55 7.67 11.35 -6.68
C GLY A 55 8.90 10.60 -6.16
N MET A 56 9.92 10.55 -7.01
CA MET A 56 11.22 9.93 -6.70
C MET A 56 12.19 11.04 -6.25
N GLU A 57 11.83 11.74 -5.18
CA GLU A 57 12.63 12.84 -4.61
C GLU A 57 13.13 12.49 -3.21
N ASP A 58 14.35 12.96 -2.92
CA ASP A 58 15.11 12.68 -1.69
C ASP A 58 14.74 13.66 -0.58
N VAL A 59 13.44 13.85 -0.36
CA VAL A 59 12.89 14.86 0.56
C VAL A 59 12.04 14.22 1.66
N PRO A 60 12.08 14.77 2.89
CA PRO A 60 11.17 14.34 3.94
C PRO A 60 9.74 14.81 3.64
N LEU A 61 8.72 13.99 3.95
CA LEU A 61 7.35 14.45 3.87
C LEU A 61 7.06 15.39 5.05
N ARG A 62 6.80 16.68 4.77
CA ARG A 62 6.52 17.69 5.80
C ARG A 62 5.34 18.58 5.45
N GLY A 63 4.77 19.21 6.47
CA GLY A 63 3.72 20.21 6.32
C GLY A 63 2.52 19.68 5.54
N GLU A 64 2.10 20.41 4.51
CA GLU A 64 0.94 20.06 3.69
C GLU A 64 1.14 18.77 2.88
N VAL A 65 2.38 18.45 2.49
CA VAL A 65 2.68 17.21 1.75
C VAL A 65 2.44 15.99 2.63
N LEU A 66 2.89 16.04 3.88
CA LEU A 66 2.62 14.96 4.85
C LEU A 66 1.13 14.82 5.14
N LYS A 67 0.40 15.93 5.31
CA LYS A 67 -1.06 15.91 5.49
C LYS A 67 -1.78 15.30 4.30
N HIS A 68 -1.34 15.61 3.07
CA HIS A 68 -1.89 15.03 1.86
C HIS A 68 -1.64 13.52 1.81
N ALA A 69 -0.40 13.08 2.05
CA ALA A 69 -0.05 11.66 2.11
C ALA A 69 -0.91 10.92 3.14
N VAL A 70 -1.08 11.47 4.33
CA VAL A 70 -1.96 10.94 5.39
C VAL A 70 -3.41 10.82 4.92
N ARG A 71 -3.95 11.82 4.23
CA ARG A 71 -5.32 11.74 3.69
C ARG A 71 -5.45 10.65 2.63
N THR A 72 -4.46 10.50 1.74
CA THR A 72 -4.44 9.39 0.78
C THR A 72 -4.39 8.04 1.47
N MET A 73 -3.72 7.93 2.62
CA MET A 73 -3.74 6.72 3.43
C MET A 73 -5.14 6.44 4.00
N GLU A 74 -5.81 7.45 4.56
CA GLU A 74 -7.19 7.35 5.06
C GLU A 74 -8.15 6.84 3.97
N GLU A 75 -8.14 7.50 2.80
CA GLU A 75 -8.94 7.09 1.64
C GLU A 75 -8.62 5.65 1.19
N SER A 76 -7.36 5.23 1.27
CA SER A 76 -6.94 3.87 0.92
C SER A 76 -7.50 2.82 1.90
N PHE A 77 -7.60 3.13 3.19
CA PHE A 77 -8.25 2.26 4.17
C PHE A 77 -9.76 2.19 3.94
N GLU A 78 -10.42 3.30 3.65
CA GLU A 78 -11.85 3.33 3.28
C GLU A 78 -12.15 2.49 2.03
N GLN A 79 -11.19 2.41 1.11
CA GLN A 79 -11.26 1.59 -0.09
C GLN A 79 -10.99 0.08 0.15
N GLY A 80 -10.67 -0.33 1.38
CA GLY A 80 -10.52 -1.73 1.77
C GLY A 80 -9.07 -2.20 1.98
N ALA A 81 -8.11 -1.31 2.23
CA ALA A 81 -6.77 -1.73 2.62
C ALA A 81 -6.80 -2.47 3.97
N CYS A 82 -6.21 -3.67 4.02
CA CYS A 82 -6.19 -4.52 5.22
C CYS A 82 -5.09 -4.14 6.22
N GLY A 83 -4.19 -3.24 5.85
CA GLY A 83 -3.03 -2.88 6.65
C GLY A 83 -2.11 -1.92 5.90
N PHE A 84 -1.05 -1.50 6.60
CA PHE A 84 -0.03 -0.61 6.06
C PHE A 84 1.34 -1.25 6.23
N ALA A 85 2.14 -1.20 5.17
CA ALA A 85 3.48 -1.77 5.15
C ALA A 85 4.52 -0.76 4.67
N THR A 86 5.61 -0.69 5.42
CA THR A 86 6.77 0.16 5.10
C THR A 86 7.90 -0.68 4.49
N GLY A 87 8.71 -0.04 3.67
CA GLY A 87 9.90 -0.63 3.06
C GLY A 87 11.05 0.35 3.17
N LEU A 88 11.49 0.64 4.39
CA LEU A 88 12.40 1.75 4.70
C LEU A 88 13.79 1.59 4.08
N SER A 89 14.21 0.35 3.80
CA SER A 89 15.44 0.07 3.06
C SER A 89 15.34 0.37 1.55
N TYR A 90 14.15 0.63 1.01
CA TYR A 90 13.94 0.88 -0.42
C TYR A 90 13.78 2.36 -0.71
N TYR A 91 14.44 2.83 -1.76
CA TYR A 91 14.21 4.15 -2.31
C TYR A 91 12.79 4.27 -2.91
N PRO A 92 12.03 5.36 -2.64
CA PRO A 92 12.38 6.58 -1.90
C PRO A 92 12.05 6.57 -0.39
N ASN A 93 11.58 5.45 0.17
CA ASN A 93 11.18 5.35 1.58
C ASN A 93 12.33 5.52 2.58
N SER A 94 13.57 5.32 2.15
CA SER A 94 14.76 5.53 2.98
C SER A 94 14.95 6.98 3.42
N PHE A 95 14.25 7.93 2.78
CA PHE A 95 14.28 9.36 3.11
C PHE A 95 13.14 9.80 4.04
N SER A 96 12.38 8.86 4.59
CA SER A 96 11.37 9.14 5.60
C SER A 96 11.98 9.48 6.95
N ASP A 97 11.41 10.47 7.64
CA ASP A 97 11.80 10.83 9.00
C ASP A 97 10.83 10.24 10.05
N SER A 98 11.19 10.38 11.33
CA SER A 98 10.39 9.82 12.42
C SER A 98 8.99 10.41 12.50
N GLU A 99 8.79 11.67 12.08
CA GLU A 99 7.48 12.30 12.08
C GLU A 99 6.55 11.62 11.07
N GLU A 100 7.03 11.42 9.84
CA GLU A 100 6.31 10.70 8.80
C GLU A 100 5.91 9.29 9.26
N LEU A 101 6.84 8.52 9.83
CA LEU A 101 6.58 7.15 10.27
C LEU A 101 5.56 7.10 11.41
N VAL A 102 5.65 8.02 12.37
CA VAL A 102 4.69 8.09 13.49
C VAL A 102 3.30 8.45 12.98
N GLN A 103 3.17 9.39 12.05
CA GLN A 103 1.85 9.74 11.50
C GLN A 103 1.27 8.60 10.68
N SER A 104 2.08 7.92 9.87
CA SER A 104 1.64 6.77 9.07
C SER A 104 1.24 5.57 9.93
N ALA A 105 1.96 5.29 11.03
CA ALA A 105 1.68 4.15 11.91
C ALA A 105 0.38 4.31 12.72
N LYS A 106 -0.09 5.54 12.95
CA LYS A 106 -1.37 5.79 13.66
C LYS A 106 -2.58 5.25 12.90
N TRP A 107 -2.56 5.28 11.58
CA TRP A 107 -3.70 4.87 10.77
C TRP A 107 -4.09 3.40 10.92
N PRO A 108 -3.21 2.41 10.66
CA PRO A 108 -3.58 1.00 10.84
C PRO A 108 -4.02 0.68 12.28
N LEU A 109 -3.55 1.43 13.28
CA LEU A 109 -3.96 1.30 14.68
C LEU A 109 -5.33 1.93 14.98
N ALA A 110 -5.76 2.91 14.18
CA ALA A 110 -6.99 3.66 14.36
C ALA A 110 -8.18 3.12 13.54
N THR A 111 -7.94 2.50 12.37
CA THR A 111 -9.02 2.19 11.42
C THR A 111 -9.74 0.85 11.66
N THR A 112 -9.12 -0.15 12.30
CA THR A 112 -9.82 -1.42 12.63
C THR A 112 -9.09 -2.22 13.72
N ARG A 113 -9.82 -2.99 14.54
CA ARG A 113 -9.23 -3.91 15.55
C ARG A 113 -8.31 -5.01 14.99
N HIS A 114 -8.18 -5.13 13.67
CA HIS A 114 -7.44 -6.20 12.98
C HIS A 114 -6.53 -5.72 11.84
N SER A 115 -6.33 -4.41 11.65
CA SER A 115 -5.41 -3.91 10.62
C SER A 115 -3.96 -4.14 11.03
N LEU A 116 -3.17 -4.72 10.13
CA LEU A 116 -1.79 -5.12 10.41
C LEU A 116 -0.82 -4.01 9.97
N PHE A 117 0.10 -3.65 10.86
CA PHE A 117 1.24 -2.81 10.53
C PHE A 117 2.49 -3.68 10.33
N ILE A 118 3.14 -3.54 9.18
CA ILE A 118 4.39 -4.25 8.86
C ILE A 118 5.51 -3.21 8.77
N PRO A 119 6.43 -3.13 9.75
CA PRO A 119 7.44 -2.08 9.85
C PRO A 119 8.56 -2.18 8.81
N GLU A 120 8.78 -3.36 8.24
CA GLU A 120 9.72 -3.53 7.13
C GLU A 120 9.40 -4.79 6.33
N ILE A 121 9.19 -4.65 5.02
CA ILE A 121 9.14 -5.78 4.09
C ILE A 121 10.53 -5.98 3.50
N THR A 122 11.28 -6.98 3.97
CA THR A 122 12.64 -7.29 3.46
C THR A 122 12.65 -8.35 2.36
N THR A 123 11.54 -9.06 2.14
CA THR A 123 11.40 -10.14 1.14
C THR A 123 10.28 -9.81 0.15
N LEU A 124 10.41 -10.30 -1.09
CA LEU A 124 9.64 -10.11 -2.35
C LEU A 124 8.09 -10.16 -2.33
N THR A 125 7.43 -9.93 -1.20
CA THR A 125 5.98 -9.82 -1.11
C THR A 125 5.57 -8.38 -1.44
N VAL A 126 5.67 -8.02 -2.70
CA VAL A 126 5.26 -6.70 -3.17
C VAL A 126 3.73 -6.61 -3.19
N LEU A 127 3.21 -5.73 -2.33
CA LEU A 127 1.91 -5.06 -2.36
C LEU A 127 0.61 -5.89 -2.40
N ILE A 128 0.70 -7.20 -2.57
CA ILE A 128 -0.46 -8.09 -2.58
C ILE A 128 -0.14 -9.22 -1.61
N LEU A 129 -0.57 -9.06 -0.36
CA LEU A 129 -0.66 -10.21 0.51
C LEU A 129 -1.86 -11.02 -0.01
N VAL A 130 -1.62 -11.88 -1.01
CA VAL A 130 -2.57 -12.93 -1.37
C VAL A 130 -2.62 -13.87 -0.17
N VAL A 131 -3.49 -13.56 0.77
CA VAL A 131 -3.74 -14.40 1.92
C VAL A 131 -4.51 -15.61 1.38
N ALA A 132 -3.76 -16.66 1.07
CA ALA A 132 -4.27 -17.99 0.79
C ALA A 132 -4.82 -18.62 2.08
N LEU A 133 -5.84 -18.00 2.70
CA LEU A 133 -6.61 -18.64 3.75
C LEU A 133 -7.74 -19.42 3.12
N LYS A 134 -7.68 -20.75 3.25
CA LYS A 134 -8.75 -21.71 2.92
C LYS A 134 -10.06 -21.48 3.69
N ARG A 135 -10.13 -20.48 4.58
CA ARG A 135 -11.34 -20.08 5.30
C ARG A 135 -11.98 -18.90 4.57
N ARG A 136 -13.22 -19.11 4.17
CA ARG A 136 -14.10 -18.15 3.48
C ARG A 136 -14.27 -16.90 4.38
N TRP A 137 -13.56 -15.82 4.07
CA TRP A 137 -13.86 -14.49 4.57
C TRP A 137 -15.23 -14.09 4.03
N ARG A 138 -16.17 -13.65 4.88
CA ARG A 138 -17.48 -13.16 4.43
C ARG A 138 -17.36 -11.66 4.14
N SER A 139 -18.13 -11.18 3.17
CA SER A 139 -18.27 -9.74 2.88
C SER A 139 -18.65 -8.90 4.10
N ASP A 140 -19.25 -9.54 5.10
CA ASP A 140 -19.72 -8.94 6.34
C ASP A 140 -18.57 -8.65 7.32
N ASP A 141 -17.39 -9.24 7.12
CA ASP A 141 -16.20 -9.01 7.95
C ASP A 141 -15.46 -7.69 7.57
N VAL A 142 -15.87 -7.03 6.48
CA VAL A 142 -15.26 -5.78 5.95
C VAL A 142 -16.09 -4.54 6.30
N ARG A 143 -17.34 -4.67 6.77
CA ARG A 143 -18.23 -3.54 7.04
C ARG A 143 -18.62 -3.44 8.52
N ALA A 144 -18.30 -2.28 9.09
CA ALA A 144 -18.56 -1.74 10.44
C ALA A 144 -17.45 -1.96 11.48
#